data_AF-A0A5Y1YEM4-F1
#
_entry.id   AF-A0A5Y1YEM4-F1
#
_cell.length_a   1.000
_cell.length_b   1.000
_cell.length_c   1.000
_cell.angle_alpha   90.00
_cell.angle_beta   90.00
_cell.angle_gamma   90.00
#
_symmetry.space_group_name_H-M   'P 1'
#
loop_
_entity.id
_entity.type
_entity.pdbx_description
1 polymer ?
#
loop_
_entity_poly.entity_id
_entity_poly.type
_entity_poly.pdbx_seq_one_letter_code
_entity_poly.pdbx_strand_id
1 'polypeptide(L)'
;MKKIFIASAILMGVTSTAASANGDVTFFGSVTATTCSLVPEVDGAVNKMIQLGQAKPSNDGKLVHFSLKKDPSDTSCDTTLGANNIKAQITWSAPEMGPTGLGIVSGAAKDSRVEIKTVNAEGANQVTITSTTDNAEFTGADVLAEGAKYTAQLKGGTTPGDFRSAAAYSVVYK
;
A
#
# COMPACT_ATOMS: atom_id res chain seq x y z
N MET A 1 -47.52 60.76 14.73
CA MET A 1 -47.55 59.96 13.48
C MET A 1 -46.08 59.72 13.09
N LYS A 2 -45.43 58.57 13.37
CA LYS A 2 -45.32 57.34 12.54
C LYS A 2 -45.24 57.70 11.03
N LYS A 3 -44.24 57.28 10.23
CA LYS A 3 -43.74 55.91 9.91
C LYS A 3 -42.30 56.03 9.31
N ILE A 4 -41.24 55.39 9.84
CA ILE A 4 -40.56 54.11 9.46
C ILE A 4 -40.32 53.83 7.95
N PHE A 5 -39.10 53.31 7.66
CA PHE A 5 -38.62 52.38 6.58
C PHE A 5 -37.90 53.03 5.36
N ILE A 6 -36.80 52.54 4.75
CA ILE A 6 -36.20 51.19 4.59
C ILE A 6 -34.77 51.24 3.97
N ALA A 7 -33.94 50.20 4.24
CA ALA A 7 -32.81 49.57 3.50
C ALA A 7 -31.57 50.39 3.06
N SER A 8 -30.33 50.04 3.46
CA SER A 8 -29.51 48.85 3.11
C SER A 8 -29.23 48.65 1.62
N ALA A 9 -27.98 48.87 1.20
CA ALA A 9 -27.32 48.09 0.16
C ALA A 9 -25.81 48.05 0.44
N ILE A 10 -25.41 47.02 1.17
CA ILE A 10 -24.04 46.56 1.32
C ILE A 10 -23.55 46.10 -0.07
N LEU A 11 -22.34 46.52 -0.45
CA LEU A 11 -21.64 46.07 -1.65
C LEU A 11 -21.64 44.53 -1.72
N MET A 12 -22.34 43.95 -2.71
CA MET A 12 -22.22 42.54 -3.00
C MET A 12 -20.84 42.29 -3.62
N GLY A 13 -20.01 41.59 -2.85
CA GLY A 13 -18.75 41.05 -3.31
C GLY A 13 -18.94 39.96 -4.36
N VAL A 14 -17.97 39.89 -5.27
CA VAL A 14 -17.62 38.67 -6.00
C VAL A 14 -16.10 38.56 -5.95
N THR A 15 -15.55 38.15 -4.80
CA THR A 15 -14.23 37.51 -4.82
C THR A 15 -14.45 36.15 -5.45
N SER A 16 -14.19 36.05 -6.74
CA SER A 16 -14.02 34.77 -7.44
C SER A 16 -12.86 34.04 -6.77
N THR A 17 -13.16 33.20 -5.77
CA THR A 17 -12.20 32.21 -5.29
C THR A 17 -12.02 31.22 -6.42
N ALA A 18 -10.96 31.38 -7.20
CA ALA A 18 -10.50 30.35 -8.10
C ALA A 18 -10.20 29.11 -7.25
N ALA A 19 -11.08 28.11 -7.30
CA ALA A 19 -10.84 26.83 -6.67
C ALA A 19 -9.75 26.12 -7.50
N SER A 20 -8.54 26.04 -6.96
CA SER A 20 -7.48 25.20 -7.52
C SER A 20 -7.84 23.74 -7.25
N ALA A 21 -8.25 23.01 -8.28
CA ALA A 21 -8.44 21.58 -8.20
C ALA A 21 -7.11 20.88 -8.56
N ASN A 22 -6.31 20.57 -7.55
CA ASN A 22 -5.13 19.72 -7.70
C ASN A 22 -5.53 18.28 -7.31
N GLY A 23 -5.14 17.30 -8.13
CA GLY A 23 -5.37 15.89 -7.85
C GLY A 23 -4.45 15.01 -8.68
N ASP A 24 -4.09 13.85 -8.13
CA ASP A 24 -3.21 12.88 -8.79
C ASP A 24 -4.04 11.72 -9.35
N VAL A 25 -3.65 11.23 -10.53
CA VAL A 25 -4.17 9.99 -11.12
C VAL A 25 -3.02 9.01 -11.23
N THR A 26 -3.14 7.84 -10.60
CA THR A 26 -2.10 6.81 -10.63
C THR A 26 -2.54 5.62 -11.47
N PHE A 27 -1.70 5.21 -12.40
CA PHE A 27 -1.90 4.04 -13.26
C PHE A 27 -0.88 2.96 -12.86
N PHE A 28 -1.34 1.73 -12.67
CA PHE A 28 -0.51 0.57 -12.31
C PHE A 28 -0.87 -0.63 -13.19
N GLY A 29 0.15 -1.33 -13.67
CA GLY A 29 -0.01 -2.55 -14.46
C GLY A 29 1.34 -3.20 -14.77
N SER A 30 1.30 -4.44 -15.23
CA SER A 30 2.47 -5.14 -15.77
C SER A 30 2.12 -5.83 -17.09
N VAL A 31 3.13 -6.02 -17.93
CA VAL A 31 3.02 -6.79 -19.19
C VAL A 31 3.97 -7.97 -19.08
N THR A 32 3.44 -9.18 -19.11
CA THR A 32 4.19 -10.43 -18.90
C THR A 32 3.63 -11.53 -19.80
N ALA A 33 4.49 -12.42 -20.29
CA ALA A 33 4.09 -13.56 -21.11
C ALA A 33 3.32 -14.61 -20.28
N THR A 34 3.69 -14.75 -19.00
CA THR A 34 3.02 -15.61 -18.04
C THR A 34 2.16 -14.75 -17.13
N THR A 35 0.87 -15.05 -17.02
CA THR A 35 -0.07 -14.34 -16.16
C THR A 35 -0.41 -15.21 -14.95
N CYS A 36 -0.36 -14.62 -13.76
CA CYS A 36 -1.00 -15.15 -12.57
C CYS A 36 -1.27 -14.00 -11.63
N SER A 37 -2.55 -13.78 -11.34
CA SER A 37 -2.99 -12.73 -10.43
C SER A 37 -2.67 -13.16 -9.01
N LEU A 38 -2.04 -12.29 -8.24
CA LEU A 38 -1.83 -12.51 -6.81
C LEU A 38 -2.81 -11.66 -6.01
N VAL A 39 -3.27 -12.19 -4.89
CA VAL A 39 -4.06 -11.48 -3.88
C VAL A 39 -3.40 -11.60 -2.51
N PRO A 40 -3.51 -10.56 -1.67
CA PRO A 40 -3.08 -10.65 -0.28
C PRO A 40 -3.95 -11.61 0.52
N GLU A 41 -3.30 -12.46 1.29
CA GLU A 41 -3.89 -13.39 2.25
C GLU A 41 -3.31 -13.12 3.64
N VAL A 42 -4.19 -13.01 4.64
CA VAL A 42 -3.86 -12.90 6.06
C VAL A 42 -4.58 -14.03 6.78
N ASP A 43 -3.85 -14.82 7.56
CA ASP A 43 -4.40 -15.95 8.34
C ASP A 43 -5.27 -16.93 7.50
N GLY A 44 -4.88 -17.20 6.25
CA GLY A 44 -5.61 -18.12 5.37
C GLY A 44 -6.79 -17.51 4.61
N ALA A 45 -7.10 -16.23 4.83
CA ALA A 45 -8.22 -15.54 4.18
C ALA A 45 -7.72 -14.44 3.24
N VAL A 46 -8.28 -14.38 2.03
CA VAL A 46 -8.03 -13.28 1.10
C VAL A 46 -8.51 -11.97 1.74
N ASN A 47 -7.58 -11.05 1.96
CA ASN A 47 -7.86 -9.78 2.60
C ASN A 47 -7.05 -8.65 1.94
N LYS A 48 -7.76 -7.81 1.19
CA LYS A 48 -7.17 -6.64 0.52
C LYS A 48 -6.72 -5.54 1.48
N MET A 49 -7.01 -5.69 2.78
CA MET A 49 -6.67 -4.74 3.82
C MET A 49 -5.85 -5.43 4.92
N ILE A 50 -4.58 -5.07 5.02
CA ILE A 50 -3.70 -5.56 6.08
C ILE A 50 -3.95 -4.73 7.35
N GLN A 51 -4.56 -5.34 8.36
CA GLN A 51 -4.90 -4.69 9.63
C GLN A 51 -3.70 -4.69 10.57
N LEU A 52 -3.03 -3.54 10.70
CA LEU A 52 -1.83 -3.39 11.54
C LEU A 52 -2.13 -3.21 13.03
N GLY A 53 -3.39 -2.93 13.39
CA GLY A 53 -3.78 -2.62 14.77
C GLY A 53 -3.25 -1.24 15.22
N GLN A 54 -2.84 -1.15 16.48
CA GLN A 54 -2.36 0.08 17.11
C GLN A 54 -0.90 -0.06 17.56
N ALA A 55 -0.17 1.04 17.51
CA ALA A 55 1.16 1.18 18.12
C ALA A 55 1.12 2.31 19.15
N LYS A 56 1.85 2.16 20.25
CA LYS A 56 2.07 3.27 21.19
C LYS A 56 3.04 4.28 20.55
N PRO A 57 3.02 5.57 20.95
CA PRO A 57 4.01 6.52 20.48
C PRO A 57 5.44 6.02 20.71
N SER A 58 6.30 6.20 19.71
CA SER A 58 7.70 5.77 19.68
C SER A 58 7.93 4.27 19.92
N ASN A 59 6.92 3.43 19.68
CA ASN A 59 7.00 1.99 19.84
C ASN A 59 6.51 1.27 18.59
N ASP A 60 6.92 0.01 18.46
CA ASP A 60 6.46 -0.87 17.40
C ASP A 60 5.08 -1.44 17.74
N GLY A 61 4.22 -1.51 16.73
CA GLY A 61 2.92 -2.20 16.79
C GLY A 61 3.06 -3.72 16.65
N LYS A 62 1.92 -4.40 16.54
CA LYS A 62 1.89 -5.85 16.28
C LYS A 62 2.54 -6.17 14.93
N LEU A 63 3.37 -7.21 14.91
CA LEU A 63 3.87 -7.80 13.67
C LEU A 63 2.74 -8.60 12.99
N VAL A 64 2.44 -8.28 11.75
CA VAL A 64 1.41 -8.94 10.95
C VAL A 64 2.09 -9.74 9.84
N HIS A 65 1.79 -11.03 9.76
CA HIS A 65 2.23 -11.88 8.66
C HIS A 65 1.16 -11.86 7.56
N PHE A 66 1.59 -11.73 6.32
CA PHE A 66 0.72 -11.85 5.16
C PHE A 66 1.47 -12.45 3.98
N SER A 67 0.73 -12.93 2.99
CA SER A 67 1.32 -13.46 1.77
C SER A 67 0.60 -12.93 0.54
N LEU A 68 1.33 -12.73 -0.56
CA LEU A 68 0.74 -12.55 -1.88
C LEU A 68 0.71 -13.93 -2.55
N LYS A 69 -0.50 -14.48 -2.74
CA LYS A 69 -0.74 -15.82 -3.26
C LYS A 69 -1.55 -15.77 -4.54
N LYS A 70 -1.44 -16.81 -5.35
CA LYS A 70 -2.36 -17.03 -6.48
C LYS A 70 -3.79 -16.74 -6.06
N ASP A 71 -4.45 -15.86 -6.79
CA ASP A 71 -5.89 -15.62 -6.66
C ASP A 71 -6.63 -16.93 -6.98
N PRO A 72 -7.40 -17.50 -6.03
CA PRO A 72 -8.14 -18.73 -6.29
C PRO A 72 -9.21 -18.57 -7.37
N SER A 73 -9.63 -17.34 -7.67
CA SER A 73 -10.55 -17.03 -8.77
C SER A 73 -9.86 -16.88 -10.12
N ASP A 74 -8.53 -16.75 -10.16
CA ASP A 74 -7.76 -16.68 -11.40
C ASP A 74 -7.50 -18.08 -11.96
N THR A 75 -8.40 -18.51 -12.84
CA THR A 75 -8.26 -19.75 -13.60
C THR A 75 -7.24 -19.68 -14.73
N SER A 76 -6.72 -18.48 -15.05
CA SER A 76 -5.71 -18.25 -16.09
C SER A 76 -4.27 -18.30 -15.58
N CYS A 77 -4.09 -18.45 -14.27
CA CYS A 77 -2.77 -18.58 -13.67
C CYS A 77 -2.04 -19.82 -14.21
N ASP A 78 -0.91 -19.57 -14.88
CA ASP A 78 -0.08 -20.61 -15.47
C ASP A 78 0.51 -21.53 -14.39
N THR A 79 0.08 -22.79 -14.39
CA THR A 79 0.56 -23.78 -13.42
C THR A 79 2.01 -24.19 -13.63
N THR A 80 2.61 -23.82 -14.77
CA THR A 80 4.04 -24.05 -15.04
C THR A 80 4.96 -23.07 -14.30
N LEU A 81 4.41 -22.05 -13.60
CA LEU A 81 5.18 -21.16 -12.72
C LEU A 81 6.06 -21.90 -11.72
N GLY A 82 5.66 -23.10 -11.28
CA GLY A 82 6.48 -23.93 -10.39
C GLY A 82 7.72 -24.55 -11.05
N ALA A 83 7.95 -24.36 -12.35
CA ALA A 83 9.12 -24.85 -13.05
C ALA A 83 10.39 -24.14 -12.54
N ASN A 84 11.49 -24.91 -12.43
CA ASN A 84 12.64 -24.66 -11.55
C ASN A 84 13.45 -23.35 -11.73
N ASN A 85 13.03 -22.42 -12.58
CA ASN A 85 13.69 -21.11 -12.67
C ASN A 85 12.73 -19.95 -12.93
N ILE A 86 11.41 -20.15 -12.94
CA ILE A 86 10.51 -19.00 -13.09
C ILE A 86 10.50 -18.24 -11.76
N LYS A 87 10.79 -16.96 -11.86
CA LYS A 87 10.80 -16.04 -10.71
C LYS A 87 9.66 -15.06 -10.83
N ALA A 88 8.98 -14.83 -9.72
CA ALA A 88 8.06 -13.71 -9.58
C ALA A 88 8.81 -12.53 -8.96
N GLN A 89 9.05 -11.49 -9.74
CA GLN A 89 9.50 -10.21 -9.21
C GLN A 89 8.27 -9.40 -8.81
N ILE A 90 8.14 -9.13 -7.51
CA ILE A 90 7.05 -8.32 -6.95
C ILE A 90 7.62 -6.94 -6.64
N THR A 91 7.04 -5.91 -7.25
CA THR A 91 7.46 -4.51 -7.07
C THR A 91 6.34 -3.73 -6.40
N TRP A 92 6.66 -3.04 -5.31
CA TRP A 92 5.75 -2.21 -4.54
C TRP A 92 5.83 -0.75 -4.98
N SER A 93 4.73 -0.03 -4.86
CA SER A 93 4.70 1.41 -5.08
C SER A 93 3.67 2.06 -4.18
N ALA A 94 3.99 3.22 -3.64
CA ALA A 94 3.10 3.99 -2.78
C ALA A 94 3.41 5.49 -2.93
N PRO A 95 2.41 6.37 -2.77
CA PRO A 95 2.63 7.82 -2.81
C PRO A 95 3.68 8.29 -1.79
N GLU A 96 3.64 7.69 -0.60
CA GLU A 96 4.48 8.06 0.55
C GLU A 96 5.58 7.01 0.82
N MET A 97 6.08 6.33 -0.23
CA MET A 97 7.19 5.40 -0.06
C MET A 97 8.50 6.15 0.19
N GLY A 98 9.08 5.94 1.37
CA GLY A 98 10.33 6.59 1.78
C GLY A 98 11.47 5.61 2.05
N PRO A 99 12.62 6.12 2.53
CA PRO A 99 13.82 5.31 2.78
C PRO A 99 13.68 4.36 3.97
N THR A 100 12.63 4.49 4.78
CA THR A 100 12.41 3.70 6.01
C THR A 100 11.10 2.92 6.01
N GLY A 101 10.37 2.90 4.88
CA GLY A 101 9.09 2.23 4.72
C GLY A 101 8.02 3.12 4.11
N LEU A 102 6.76 2.76 4.34
CA LEU A 102 5.60 3.48 3.81
C LEU A 102 5.11 4.53 4.81
N GLY A 103 5.19 5.80 4.43
CA GLY A 103 4.64 6.92 5.18
C GLY A 103 3.10 6.96 5.15
N ILE A 104 2.57 7.99 5.80
CA ILE A 104 1.14 8.23 5.97
C ILE A 104 0.56 9.03 4.79
N VAL A 105 -0.48 8.49 4.16
CA VAL A 105 -1.24 9.18 3.11
C VAL A 105 -2.28 10.13 3.74
N SER A 106 -2.92 9.72 4.83
CA SER A 106 -3.88 10.56 5.57
C SER A 106 -3.98 10.18 7.05
N GLY A 107 -4.46 11.11 7.87
CA GLY A 107 -4.56 10.97 9.33
C GLY A 107 -3.58 11.88 10.09
N ALA A 108 -3.62 11.81 11.41
CA ALA A 108 -2.90 12.71 12.31
C ALA A 108 -1.50 12.21 12.75
N ALA A 109 -1.20 10.91 12.67
CA ALA A 109 0.08 10.33 13.10
C ALA A 109 1.20 10.53 12.06
N LYS A 110 1.57 11.79 11.81
CA LYS A 110 2.38 12.22 10.65
C LYS A 110 3.78 11.58 10.55
N ASP A 111 4.36 11.20 11.67
CA ASP A 111 5.71 10.64 11.78
C ASP A 111 5.72 9.11 11.96
N SER A 112 4.56 8.46 11.85
CA SER A 112 4.45 7.00 11.82
C SER A 112 4.68 6.46 10.41
N ARG A 113 5.03 5.17 10.31
CA ARG A 113 5.25 4.48 9.03
C ARG A 113 4.94 2.99 9.12
N VAL A 114 4.71 2.34 7.98
CA VAL A 114 4.67 0.87 7.88
C VAL A 114 6.03 0.36 7.42
N GLU A 115 6.61 -0.54 8.18
CA GLU A 115 7.75 -1.34 7.72
C GLU A 115 7.21 -2.64 7.11
N ILE A 116 7.58 -2.94 5.87
CA ILE A 116 7.27 -4.22 5.20
C ILE A 116 8.59 -4.95 4.96
N LYS A 117 8.66 -6.23 5.34
CA LYS A 117 9.85 -7.07 5.13
C LYS A 117 9.47 -8.37 4.43
N THR A 118 10.27 -8.82 3.48
CA THR A 118 10.12 -10.15 2.88
C THR A 118 10.49 -11.25 3.89
N VAL A 119 9.93 -12.44 3.72
CA VAL A 119 10.21 -13.60 4.60
C VAL A 119 10.89 -14.72 3.84
N ASN A 120 10.42 -15.05 2.63
CA ASN A 120 10.92 -16.13 1.77
C ASN A 120 11.34 -15.61 0.38
N ALA A 121 11.85 -14.38 0.29
CA ALA A 121 12.40 -13.89 -0.97
C ALA A 121 13.71 -14.61 -1.30
N GLU A 122 13.97 -14.78 -2.59
CA GLU A 122 15.21 -15.31 -3.15
C GLU A 122 16.39 -14.36 -2.89
N GLY A 123 17.58 -14.94 -2.65
CA GLY A 123 18.82 -14.18 -2.42
C GLY A 123 19.21 -14.04 -0.94
N ALA A 124 20.26 -13.27 -0.68
CA ALA A 124 21.02 -13.37 0.57
C ALA A 124 20.40 -12.67 1.80
N ASN A 125 19.30 -11.91 1.70
CA ASN A 125 18.66 -11.30 2.88
C ASN A 125 17.18 -11.01 2.66
N GLN A 126 16.41 -11.08 3.74
CA GLN A 126 15.10 -10.43 3.83
C GLN A 126 15.24 -8.95 3.45
N VAL A 127 14.46 -8.50 2.47
CA VAL A 127 14.47 -7.13 1.96
C VAL A 127 13.41 -6.34 2.72
N THR A 128 13.79 -5.18 3.25
CA THR A 128 12.81 -4.20 3.72
C THR A 128 12.35 -3.39 2.51
N ILE A 129 11.03 -3.28 2.32
CA ILE A 129 10.46 -2.52 1.21
C ILE A 129 10.60 -1.02 1.51
N THR A 130 11.35 -0.32 0.67
CA THR A 130 11.64 1.13 0.79
C THR A 130 11.71 1.75 -0.60
N SER A 131 11.86 3.08 -0.68
CA SER A 131 12.06 3.79 -1.94
C SER A 131 13.33 3.40 -2.72
N THR A 132 14.28 2.71 -2.08
CA THR A 132 15.53 2.24 -2.71
C THR A 132 15.56 0.71 -2.91
N THR A 133 14.61 0.00 -2.31
CA THR A 133 14.50 -1.47 -2.32
C THR A 133 13.03 -1.83 -2.41
N ASP A 134 12.41 -1.48 -3.52
CA ASP A 134 10.96 -1.56 -3.74
C ASP A 134 10.49 -2.90 -4.29
N ASN A 135 11.41 -3.79 -4.66
CA ASN A 135 11.10 -5.07 -5.25
C ASN A 135 11.84 -6.23 -4.56
N ALA A 136 11.27 -7.43 -4.73
CA ALA A 136 11.86 -8.68 -4.31
C ALA A 136 11.48 -9.81 -5.27
N GLU A 137 12.37 -10.78 -5.40
CA GLU A 137 12.14 -11.99 -6.19
C GLU A 137 11.69 -13.14 -5.29
N PHE A 138 10.77 -13.96 -5.79
CA PHE A 138 10.29 -15.18 -5.15
C PHE A 138 10.27 -16.30 -6.19
N THR A 139 10.41 -17.55 -5.77
CA THR A 139 10.22 -18.66 -6.71
C THR A 139 8.76 -18.75 -7.12
N GLY A 140 8.50 -19.14 -8.38
CA GLY A 140 7.14 -19.41 -8.80
C GLY A 140 6.50 -20.59 -8.03
N ALA A 141 7.31 -21.51 -7.51
CA ALA A 141 6.86 -22.58 -6.62
C ALA A 141 6.28 -22.03 -5.30
N ASP A 142 6.98 -21.09 -4.66
CA ASP A 142 6.47 -20.42 -3.44
C ASP A 142 5.17 -19.69 -3.74
N VAL A 143 5.13 -18.91 -4.82
CA VAL A 143 3.94 -18.15 -5.24
C VAL A 143 2.70 -19.04 -5.43
N LEU A 144 2.89 -20.24 -6.01
CA LEU A 144 1.80 -21.20 -6.21
C LEU A 144 1.39 -21.96 -4.95
N ALA A 145 2.30 -22.15 -3.99
CA ALA A 145 2.06 -22.93 -2.78
C ALA A 145 1.75 -22.04 -1.58
N GLU A 146 2.79 -21.47 -0.97
CA GLU A 146 2.69 -20.74 0.30
C GLU A 146 2.64 -19.22 0.16
N GLY A 147 2.75 -18.72 -1.07
CA GLY A 147 2.81 -17.32 -1.44
C GLY A 147 4.18 -16.68 -1.26
N ALA A 148 4.33 -15.49 -1.85
CA ALA A 148 5.37 -14.55 -1.48
C ALA A 148 5.04 -13.98 -0.10
N LYS A 149 5.80 -14.37 0.93
CA LYS A 149 5.51 -14.05 2.33
C LYS A 149 6.20 -12.77 2.75
N TYR A 150 5.46 -11.99 3.54
CA TYR A 150 5.89 -10.73 4.10
C TYR A 150 5.51 -10.60 5.58
N THR A 151 6.16 -9.67 6.25
CA THR A 151 5.67 -9.07 7.49
C THR A 151 5.39 -7.60 7.27
N ALA A 152 4.38 -7.08 7.97
CA ALA A 152 4.10 -5.66 8.08
C ALA A 152 4.02 -5.25 9.54
N GLN A 153 4.57 -4.09 9.88
CA GLN A 153 4.51 -3.55 11.23
C GLN A 153 4.34 -2.04 11.20
N LEU A 154 3.35 -1.54 11.94
CA LEU A 154 3.22 -0.10 12.19
C LEU A 154 4.33 0.32 13.16
N LYS A 155 5.19 1.23 12.71
CA LYS A 155 6.19 1.90 13.54
C LYS A 155 5.57 3.20 14.04
N GLY A 156 5.25 3.26 15.34
CA GLY A 156 4.65 4.43 15.95
C GLY A 156 5.63 5.59 16.00
N GLY A 157 5.22 6.73 15.43
CA GLY A 157 5.87 8.01 15.63
C GLY A 157 5.57 8.58 17.01
N THR A 158 5.90 9.85 17.22
CA THR A 158 5.66 10.59 18.46
C THR A 158 4.25 11.17 18.55
N THR A 159 3.59 11.40 17.42
CA THR A 159 2.27 12.07 17.38
C THR A 159 1.13 11.05 17.43
N PRO A 160 0.29 11.05 18.48
CA PRO A 160 -0.89 10.19 18.51
C PRO A 160 -1.91 10.61 17.46
N GLY A 161 -2.52 9.63 16.79
CA GLY A 161 -3.52 9.90 15.76
C GLY A 161 -3.87 8.65 14.96
N ASP A 162 -4.83 8.79 14.06
CA ASP A 162 -5.07 7.78 13.05
C ASP A 162 -3.93 7.78 12.02
N PHE A 163 -3.66 6.60 11.47
CA PHE A 163 -2.65 6.37 10.44
C PHE A 163 -3.32 5.61 9.29
N ARG A 164 -3.25 6.17 8.08
CA ARG A 164 -3.71 5.51 6.86
C ARG A 164 -2.63 5.61 5.80
N SER A 165 -2.23 4.46 5.28
CA SER A 165 -1.29 4.34 4.18
C SER A 165 -1.86 3.40 3.13
N ALA A 166 -1.35 3.49 1.90
CA ALA A 166 -1.76 2.65 0.79
C ALA A 166 -0.53 2.34 -0.07
N ALA A 167 -0.45 1.11 -0.54
CA ALA A 167 0.53 0.68 -1.52
C ALA A 167 -0.14 -0.21 -2.55
N ALA A 168 0.35 -0.14 -3.78
CA ALA A 168 0.08 -1.08 -4.84
C ALA A 168 1.29 -2.02 -4.99
N TYR A 169 1.05 -3.19 -5.55
CA TYR A 169 2.11 -4.07 -6.03
C TYR A 169 1.84 -4.45 -7.49
N SER A 170 2.91 -4.76 -8.20
CA SER A 170 2.88 -5.38 -9.53
C SER A 170 3.73 -6.64 -9.51
N VAL A 171 3.38 -7.59 -10.37
CA VAL A 171 4.08 -8.86 -10.48
C VAL A 171 4.53 -9.04 -11.92
N VAL A 172 5.80 -9.40 -12.08
CA VAL A 172 6.40 -9.76 -13.37
C VAL A 172 7.04 -11.14 -13.21
N TYR A 173 6.72 -12.05 -14.12
CA TYR A 173 7.29 -13.40 -14.16
C TYR A 173 8.44 -13.43 -15.17
N LYS A 174 9.58 -13.99 -14.78
CA LYS A 174 10.81 -14.06 -15.57
C LYS A 174 11.40 -15.46 -15.57
#